data_AF-A0A538MEL1-F1
#
_entry.id   AF-A0A538MEL1-F1
#
_cell.length_a   1.000
_cell.length_b   1.000
_cell.length_c   1.000
_cell.angle_alpha   90.00
_cell.angle_beta   90.00
_cell.angle_gamma   90.00
#
_symmetry.space_group_name_H-M   'P 1'
#
loop_
_entity.id
_entity.type
_entity.pdbx_description
1 polymer ?
#
loop_
_entity_poly.entity_id
_entity_poly.type
_entity_poly.pdbx_seq_one_letter_code
_entity_poly.pdbx_strand_id
1 'polypeptide(L)'
;MVGGAGDRGPPGDGGRAGRSSSRGRHLRRRREHPVRCGPVPGAGLDGVLQLRRIPDADAIRARALGASRVVIVGMGFIGAEVAASLRQLGVEVTIVELFGTALFRILGTRIGSVVELIHRDHGVELVFGDDVERFEGSGRVERVITRRGRSIACDLVVVGIGTEPNVEVMAGEGLDEPGGIRVDAVLRTEFPNVFAAGDVATHDHPVFGKIRVEHFDNAIKMGEHVAGAMLGSDAPFDDPHWFWSDQYDSEIQMGGVSLTDDMVLRGSLDERRFCAFFLDPAGVLRACVSLDWPRDVRRALPLIRREVAPDRAALLDPGVDLRTLDPARA
;
A
#
# COMPACT_ATOMS: atom_id res chain seq x y z
N MET A 1 47.65 -63.11 5.23
CA MET A 1 47.04 -63.38 6.55
C MET A 1 46.41 -62.08 7.01
N VAL A 2 45.16 -61.74 6.62
CA VAL A 2 43.87 -62.16 7.24
C VAL A 2 43.92 -61.86 8.75
N GLY A 3 43.23 -60.86 9.32
CA GLY A 3 41.80 -60.50 9.23
C GLY A 3 41.10 -61.03 10.50
N GLY A 4 40.16 -60.40 11.20
CA GLY A 4 39.42 -59.15 11.13
C GLY A 4 38.51 -59.11 12.38
N ALA A 5 38.13 -57.93 12.87
CA ALA A 5 37.32 -57.77 14.07
C ALA A 5 35.99 -57.07 13.74
N GLY A 6 34.89 -57.73 14.10
CA GLY A 6 33.62 -57.14 14.54
C GLY A 6 32.73 -56.49 13.47
N ASP A 7 31.61 -57.12 13.17
CA ASP A 7 30.44 -56.42 12.61
C ASP A 7 29.23 -56.65 13.53
N ARG A 8 28.65 -55.54 14.01
CA ARG A 8 27.41 -55.50 14.80
C ARG A 8 26.36 -54.91 13.88
N GLY A 9 25.24 -55.63 13.71
CA GLY A 9 24.12 -55.20 12.88
C GLY A 9 23.54 -53.83 13.26
N PRO A 10 22.81 -53.19 12.33
CA PRO A 10 22.36 -51.81 12.49
C PRO A 10 21.19 -51.73 13.47
N PRO A 11 21.20 -50.79 14.45
CA PRO A 11 19.98 -50.40 15.15
C PRO A 11 19.15 -49.44 14.27
N GLY A 12 17.84 -49.63 14.33
CA GLY A 12 16.85 -49.03 13.46
C GLY A 12 16.55 -47.55 13.65
N ASP A 13 15.58 -47.15 12.84
CA ASP A 13 15.01 -45.85 12.54
C ASP A 13 14.90 -44.87 13.72
N GLY A 14 15.82 -43.90 13.76
CA GLY A 14 15.81 -42.78 14.69
C GLY A 14 15.16 -41.56 14.05
N GLY A 15 13.83 -41.53 14.06
CA GLY A 15 13.04 -40.37 13.64
C GLY A 15 13.56 -39.08 14.29
N ARG A 16 13.85 -38.07 13.46
CA ARG A 16 14.15 -36.72 13.93
C ARG A 16 12.92 -36.15 14.64
N ALA A 17 12.91 -36.26 15.96
CA ALA A 17 11.99 -35.54 16.82
C ALA A 17 12.11 -34.05 16.53
N GLY A 18 11.08 -33.47 15.92
CA GLY A 18 10.92 -32.03 15.82
C GLY A 18 10.91 -31.44 17.23
N ARG A 19 11.76 -30.45 17.48
CA ARG A 19 11.75 -29.70 18.74
C ARG A 19 10.44 -28.92 18.80
N SER A 20 9.45 -29.43 19.52
CA SER A 20 8.31 -28.63 19.99
C SER A 20 8.80 -27.79 21.15
N SER A 21 8.83 -26.47 20.97
CA SER A 21 8.85 -25.58 22.12
C SER A 21 7.41 -25.36 22.54
N SER A 22 7.13 -25.46 23.84
CA SER A 22 5.84 -25.10 24.43
C SER A 22 5.59 -23.57 24.41
N ARG A 23 6.49 -22.79 23.78
CA ARG A 23 6.34 -21.40 23.37
C ARG A 23 7.19 -21.15 22.13
N GLY A 24 6.58 -21.23 20.95
CA GLY A 24 7.22 -20.86 19.69
C GLY A 24 7.21 -21.97 18.65
N ARG A 25 6.16 -21.98 17.81
CA ARG A 25 6.38 -22.31 16.40
C ARG A 25 7.49 -21.37 15.92
N HIS A 26 8.48 -21.90 15.21
CA HIS A 26 9.43 -21.06 14.48
C HIS A 26 8.63 -20.20 13.50
N LEU A 27 8.24 -19.00 13.95
CA LEU A 27 7.79 -17.94 13.08
C LEU A 27 9.04 -17.57 12.27
N ARG A 28 9.18 -18.18 11.08
CA ARG A 28 9.91 -17.47 10.03
C ARG A 28 9.17 -16.13 9.93
N ARG A 29 9.80 -15.03 10.37
CA ARG A 29 9.29 -13.69 10.13
C ARG A 29 9.23 -13.51 8.60
N ARG A 30 8.13 -13.92 8.00
CA ARG A 30 7.88 -13.72 6.58
C ARG A 30 7.23 -12.35 6.47
N ARG A 31 7.94 -11.44 5.82
CA ARG A 31 7.51 -10.06 5.58
C ARG A 31 6.75 -9.99 4.27
N GLU A 32 5.77 -9.12 4.20
CA GLU A 32 4.82 -9.03 3.09
C GLU A 32 5.48 -9.04 1.71
N HIS A 33 4.75 -9.65 0.77
CA HIS A 33 5.19 -9.77 -0.60
C HIS A 33 4.42 -8.77 -1.47
N PRO A 34 5.10 -8.04 -2.37
CA PRO A 34 4.39 -7.34 -3.43
C PRO A 34 3.53 -8.36 -4.20
N VAL A 35 2.33 -7.93 -4.64
CA VAL A 35 1.51 -8.72 -5.56
C VAL A 35 2.43 -9.08 -6.72
N ARG A 36 2.67 -10.37 -6.92
CA ARG A 36 3.39 -10.81 -8.11
C ARG A 36 2.56 -10.37 -9.30
N CYS A 37 3.18 -9.78 -10.32
CA CYS A 37 2.60 -9.88 -11.66
C CYS A 37 2.17 -11.34 -11.77
N GLY A 38 0.89 -11.61 -12.05
CA GLY A 38 0.31 -12.96 -11.94
C GLY A 38 1.02 -13.95 -12.88
N PRO A 39 0.36 -14.94 -13.47
CA PRO A 39 1.00 -15.74 -14.51
C PRO A 39 1.16 -14.94 -15.82
N VAL A 40 1.84 -13.78 -15.78
CA VAL A 40 2.19 -12.96 -16.94
C VAL A 40 3.44 -13.55 -17.58
N PRO A 41 3.38 -14.01 -18.84
CA PRO A 41 4.55 -14.56 -19.52
C PRO A 41 5.72 -13.57 -19.51
N GLY A 42 6.92 -14.07 -19.25
CA GLY A 42 8.14 -13.26 -19.19
C GLY A 42 8.36 -12.50 -17.87
N ALA A 43 7.48 -12.62 -16.87
CA ALA A 43 7.66 -11.94 -15.57
C ALA A 43 8.92 -12.38 -14.80
N GLY A 44 9.55 -13.50 -15.19
CA GLY A 44 10.82 -13.98 -14.64
C GLY A 44 12.07 -13.54 -15.39
N LEU A 45 11.96 -12.71 -16.43
CA LEU A 45 13.11 -12.18 -17.16
C LEU A 45 13.97 -11.26 -16.26
N ASP A 46 15.30 -11.25 -16.46
CA ASP A 46 16.16 -10.25 -15.82
C ASP A 46 15.71 -8.84 -16.22
N GLY A 47 15.72 -7.92 -15.25
CA GLY A 47 15.20 -6.57 -15.43
C GLY A 47 13.69 -6.43 -15.22
N VAL A 48 12.94 -7.48 -14.87
CA VAL A 48 11.57 -7.33 -14.33
C VAL A 48 11.64 -7.36 -12.80
N LEU A 49 11.51 -6.19 -12.18
CA LEU A 49 11.69 -6.00 -10.73
C LEU A 49 10.40 -5.56 -10.04
N GLN A 50 10.41 -5.65 -8.73
CA GLN A 50 9.38 -5.14 -7.83
C GLN A 50 10.04 -4.28 -6.76
N LEU A 51 9.26 -3.47 -6.04
CA LEU A 51 9.77 -2.68 -4.92
C LEU A 51 8.98 -2.99 -3.64
N ARG A 52 9.63 -3.62 -2.65
CA ARG A 52 9.07 -3.78 -1.30
C ARG A 52 10.12 -3.67 -0.20
N ARG A 53 11.34 -4.13 -0.46
CA ARG A 53 12.44 -4.16 0.51
C ARG A 53 13.61 -3.33 0.02
N ILE A 54 14.50 -2.99 0.95
CA ILE A 54 15.72 -2.23 0.68
C ILE A 54 16.54 -2.86 -0.47
N PRO A 55 16.81 -4.18 -0.52
CA PRO A 55 17.56 -4.77 -1.64
C PRO A 55 16.86 -4.61 -2.99
N ASP A 56 15.53 -4.52 -3.00
CA ASP A 56 14.76 -4.33 -4.22
C ASP A 56 14.96 -2.88 -4.73
N ALA A 57 14.95 -1.90 -3.82
CA ALA A 57 15.27 -0.50 -4.14
C ALA A 57 16.72 -0.34 -4.64
N ASP A 58 17.68 -0.99 -3.98
CA ASP A 58 19.09 -0.98 -4.40
C ASP A 58 19.26 -1.57 -5.80
N ALA A 59 18.55 -2.67 -6.10
CA ALA A 59 18.56 -3.30 -7.42
C ALA A 59 17.96 -2.38 -8.50
N ILE A 60 16.83 -1.74 -8.23
CA ILE A 60 16.21 -0.77 -9.15
C ILE A 60 17.17 0.38 -9.41
N ARG A 61 17.75 0.97 -8.36
CA ARG A 61 18.70 2.08 -8.47
C ARG A 61 19.93 1.69 -9.29
N ALA A 62 20.51 0.53 -9.03
CA ALA A 62 21.70 0.05 -9.75
C ALA A 62 21.43 -0.18 -11.24
N ARG A 63 20.26 -0.73 -11.58
CA ARG A 63 19.85 -0.94 -12.98
C ARG A 63 19.48 0.38 -13.69
N ALA A 64 18.82 1.29 -12.99
CA ALA A 64 18.40 2.58 -13.53
C ALA A 64 19.56 3.45 -14.02
N LEU A 65 20.74 3.36 -13.39
CA LEU A 65 21.95 4.10 -13.81
C LEU A 65 22.43 3.75 -15.24
N GLY A 66 22.08 2.57 -15.75
CA GLY A 66 22.40 2.12 -17.11
C GLY A 66 21.19 1.95 -18.01
N ALA A 67 19.97 2.18 -17.51
CA ALA A 67 18.74 2.04 -18.28
C ALA A 67 18.45 3.35 -19.02
N SER A 68 18.06 3.26 -20.29
CA SER A 68 17.55 4.43 -21.01
C SER A 68 16.04 4.54 -20.86
N ARG A 69 15.32 3.40 -20.87
CA ARG A 69 13.85 3.34 -20.82
C ARG A 69 13.37 2.37 -19.76
N VAL A 70 12.51 2.85 -18.88
CA VAL A 70 11.87 2.07 -17.83
C VAL A 70 10.37 2.04 -18.04
N VAL A 71 9.76 0.85 -17.93
CA VAL A 71 8.31 0.73 -17.84
C VAL A 71 7.90 0.46 -16.40
N ILE A 72 6.92 1.20 -15.90
CA ILE A 72 6.30 0.94 -14.61
C ILE A 72 4.92 0.34 -14.86
N VAL A 73 4.61 -0.75 -14.17
CA VAL A 73 3.30 -1.41 -14.26
C VAL A 73 2.52 -1.06 -13.00
N GLY A 74 1.46 -0.28 -13.16
CA GLY A 74 0.65 0.28 -12.08
C GLY A 74 1.06 1.71 -11.70
N MET A 75 0.04 2.56 -11.53
CA MET A 75 0.11 3.95 -11.09
C MET A 75 -0.60 4.13 -9.75
N GLY A 76 -0.31 3.19 -8.83
CA GLY A 76 -0.49 3.39 -7.39
C GLY A 76 0.57 4.33 -6.80
N PHE A 77 0.54 4.55 -5.48
CA PHE A 77 1.50 5.47 -4.84
C PHE A 77 2.96 5.06 -5.09
N ILE A 78 3.28 3.78 -4.89
CA ILE A 78 4.65 3.26 -5.17
C ILE A 78 5.05 3.44 -6.64
N GLY A 79 4.14 3.14 -7.58
CA GLY A 79 4.44 3.31 -9.01
C GLY A 79 4.71 4.77 -9.37
N ALA A 80 3.92 5.69 -8.81
CA ALA A 80 4.08 7.13 -9.01
C ALA A 80 5.38 7.66 -8.37
N GLU A 81 5.73 7.23 -7.17
CA GLU A 81 6.97 7.64 -6.48
C GLU A 81 8.22 7.11 -7.19
N VAL A 82 8.17 5.87 -7.68
CA VAL A 82 9.25 5.29 -8.49
C VAL A 82 9.39 6.06 -9.80
N ALA A 83 8.28 6.39 -10.47
CA ALA A 83 8.30 7.21 -11.69
C ALA A 83 8.99 8.56 -11.43
N ALA A 84 8.57 9.24 -10.35
CA ALA A 84 9.13 10.53 -9.99
C ALA A 84 10.65 10.44 -9.72
N SER A 85 11.07 9.44 -8.95
CA SER A 85 12.48 9.18 -8.64
C SER A 85 13.31 8.92 -9.91
N LEU A 86 12.80 8.08 -10.82
CA LEU A 86 13.50 7.75 -12.07
C LEU A 86 13.60 8.94 -13.03
N ARG A 87 12.55 9.75 -13.13
CA ARG A 87 12.57 10.98 -13.93
C ARG A 87 13.58 12.00 -13.39
N GLN A 88 13.70 12.15 -12.08
CA GLN A 88 14.75 12.98 -11.46
C GLN A 88 16.17 12.47 -11.73
N LEU A 89 16.33 11.17 -11.98
CA LEU A 89 17.59 10.56 -12.43
C LEU A 89 17.81 10.67 -13.95
N GLY A 90 16.89 11.32 -14.68
CA GLY A 90 17.01 11.53 -16.13
C GLY A 90 16.60 10.35 -17.01
N VAL A 91 15.97 9.31 -16.43
CA VAL A 91 15.56 8.10 -17.15
C VAL A 91 14.23 8.32 -17.88
N GLU A 92 14.05 7.78 -19.08
CA GLU A 92 12.73 7.80 -19.75
C GLU A 92 11.78 6.82 -19.06
N VAL A 93 10.58 7.27 -18.73
CA VAL A 93 9.60 6.46 -17.99
C VAL A 93 8.28 6.41 -18.77
N THR A 94 7.79 5.19 -18.98
CA THR A 94 6.42 4.93 -19.43
C THR A 94 5.68 4.18 -18.32
N ILE A 95 4.48 4.61 -17.95
CA ILE A 95 3.61 3.91 -17.00
C ILE A 95 2.46 3.24 -17.77
N VAL A 96 2.22 1.96 -17.49
CA VAL A 96 1.05 1.21 -17.95
C VAL A 96 0.12 1.02 -16.76
N GLU A 97 -1.12 1.50 -16.87
CA GLU A 97 -2.12 1.44 -15.81
C GLU A 97 -3.47 0.97 -16.36
N LEU A 98 -4.04 -0.03 -15.67
CA LEU A 98 -5.32 -0.65 -15.99
C LEU A 98 -6.48 0.34 -15.85
N PHE A 99 -6.42 1.23 -14.85
CA PHE A 99 -7.44 2.25 -14.61
C PHE A 99 -7.32 3.43 -15.57
N GLY A 100 -8.40 4.21 -15.66
CA GLY A 100 -8.46 5.37 -16.55
C GLY A 100 -7.67 6.59 -16.06
N THR A 101 -7.28 6.61 -14.78
CA THR A 101 -6.58 7.74 -14.14
C THR A 101 -5.59 7.25 -13.08
N ALA A 102 -4.63 8.11 -12.73
CA ALA A 102 -3.68 7.84 -11.64
C ALA A 102 -4.42 7.66 -10.30
N LEU A 103 -3.94 6.74 -9.46
CA LEU A 103 -4.45 6.53 -8.09
C LEU A 103 -5.98 6.37 -8.00
N PHE A 104 -6.62 5.87 -9.06
CA PHE A 104 -8.08 5.90 -9.24
C PHE A 104 -8.86 5.34 -8.05
N ARG A 105 -8.43 4.20 -7.50
CA ARG A 105 -9.12 3.54 -6.38
C ARG A 105 -9.19 4.38 -5.10
N ILE A 106 -8.30 5.36 -4.96
CA ILE A 106 -8.10 6.12 -3.72
C ILE A 106 -8.51 7.59 -3.93
N LEU A 107 -8.14 8.18 -5.06
CA LEU A 107 -8.32 9.61 -5.33
C LEU A 107 -9.49 9.90 -6.28
N GLY A 108 -10.03 8.88 -6.93
CA GLY A 108 -11.02 9.04 -8.00
C GLY A 108 -10.46 9.81 -9.21
N THR A 109 -11.34 10.05 -10.18
CA THR A 109 -10.96 10.66 -11.46
C THR A 109 -10.45 12.10 -11.30
N ARG A 110 -11.15 12.93 -10.51
CA ARG A 110 -10.89 14.37 -10.46
C ARG A 110 -9.52 14.72 -9.89
N ILE A 111 -9.15 14.11 -8.76
CA ILE A 111 -7.85 14.32 -8.13
C ILE A 111 -6.77 13.51 -8.87
N GLY A 112 -7.10 12.28 -9.30
CA GLY A 112 -6.21 11.46 -10.11
C GLY A 112 -5.69 12.18 -11.35
N SER A 113 -6.55 12.92 -12.07
CA SER A 113 -6.14 13.72 -13.23
C SER A 113 -5.16 14.85 -12.90
N VAL A 114 -5.16 15.40 -11.67
CA VAL A 114 -4.13 16.36 -11.27
C VAL A 114 -2.77 15.67 -11.15
N VAL A 115 -2.73 14.49 -10.55
CA VAL A 115 -1.52 13.66 -10.43
C VAL A 115 -1.01 13.25 -11.82
N GLU A 116 -1.90 12.91 -12.76
CA GLU A 116 -1.53 12.65 -14.15
C GLU A 116 -0.79 13.82 -14.79
N LEU A 117 -1.32 15.04 -14.62
CA LEU A 117 -0.71 16.24 -15.18
C LEU A 117 0.68 16.49 -14.57
N ILE A 118 0.86 16.28 -13.26
CA ILE A 118 2.17 16.37 -12.61
C ILE A 118 3.18 15.42 -13.27
N HIS A 119 2.80 14.16 -13.52
CA HIS A 119 3.68 13.20 -14.17
C HIS A 119 3.94 13.52 -15.64
N ARG A 120 2.93 13.95 -16.40
CA ARG A 120 3.10 14.38 -17.80
C ARG A 120 4.02 15.59 -17.93
N ASP A 121 3.92 16.55 -17.04
CA ASP A 121 4.79 17.74 -17.03
C ASP A 121 6.25 17.38 -16.80
N HIS A 122 6.50 16.29 -16.06
CA HIS A 122 7.83 15.73 -15.87
C HIS A 122 8.28 14.80 -17.00
N GLY A 123 7.49 14.68 -18.08
CA GLY A 123 7.81 13.90 -19.27
C GLY A 123 7.57 12.40 -19.12
N VAL A 124 6.74 11.98 -18.16
CA VAL A 124 6.30 10.58 -18.09
C VAL A 124 5.28 10.31 -19.19
N GLU A 125 5.48 9.21 -19.90
CA GLU A 125 4.48 8.71 -20.82
C GLU A 125 3.43 7.85 -20.09
N LEU A 126 2.14 8.17 -20.22
CA LEU A 126 1.06 7.49 -19.50
C LEU A 126 0.19 6.67 -20.47
N VAL A 127 0.06 5.37 -20.20
CA VAL A 127 -0.76 4.41 -20.94
C VAL A 127 -1.88 3.91 -20.02
N PHE A 128 -3.00 4.65 -19.98
CA PHE A 128 -4.17 4.33 -19.17
C PHE A 128 -5.16 3.41 -19.88
N GLY A 129 -5.97 2.71 -19.08
CA GLY A 129 -7.02 1.81 -19.56
C GLY A 129 -6.47 0.56 -20.25
N ASP A 130 -5.20 0.22 -20.02
CA ASP A 130 -4.51 -0.92 -20.63
C ASP A 130 -3.70 -1.67 -19.59
N ASP A 131 -3.42 -2.94 -19.84
CA ASP A 131 -2.72 -3.80 -18.89
C ASP A 131 -1.63 -4.57 -19.61
N VAL A 132 -0.67 -5.09 -18.85
CA VAL A 132 0.40 -5.90 -19.40
C VAL A 132 -0.13 -7.27 -19.77
N GLU A 133 0.07 -7.67 -21.03
CA GLU A 133 -0.21 -9.02 -21.49
C GLU A 133 0.99 -9.94 -21.24
N ARG A 134 2.20 -9.47 -21.57
CA ARG A 134 3.46 -10.22 -21.40
C ARG A 134 4.69 -9.32 -21.49
N PHE A 135 5.81 -9.84 -21.03
CA PHE A 135 7.15 -9.30 -21.21
C PHE A 135 7.91 -10.16 -22.24
N GLU A 136 8.64 -9.52 -23.15
CA GLU A 136 9.45 -10.23 -24.14
C GLU A 136 10.93 -9.82 -24.06
N GLY A 137 11.81 -10.76 -24.39
CA GLY A 137 13.25 -10.55 -24.51
C GLY A 137 14.06 -11.85 -24.41
N SER A 138 15.35 -11.77 -24.72
CA SER A 138 16.25 -12.94 -24.70
C SER A 138 17.09 -12.95 -23.42
N GLY A 139 16.57 -13.60 -22.37
CA GLY A 139 17.21 -13.70 -21.05
C GLY A 139 17.05 -12.47 -20.15
N ARG A 140 16.82 -11.29 -20.73
CA ARG A 140 16.43 -10.04 -20.06
C ARG A 140 15.25 -9.39 -20.76
N VAL A 141 14.54 -8.50 -20.08
CA VAL A 141 13.43 -7.74 -20.69
C VAL A 141 13.94 -6.78 -21.76
N GLU A 142 13.24 -6.74 -22.88
CA GLU A 142 13.49 -5.81 -24.00
C GLU A 142 12.24 -5.03 -24.39
N ARG A 143 11.05 -5.54 -24.04
CA ARG A 143 9.76 -4.88 -24.28
C ARG A 143 8.64 -5.40 -23.40
N VAL A 144 7.66 -4.53 -23.19
CA VAL A 144 6.35 -4.82 -22.63
C VAL A 144 5.33 -4.88 -23.77
N ILE A 145 4.50 -5.93 -23.78
CA ILE A 145 3.34 -6.02 -24.66
C ILE A 145 2.08 -5.83 -23.83
N THR A 146 1.25 -4.88 -24.23
CA THR A 146 -0.02 -4.61 -23.55
C THR A 146 -1.17 -5.41 -24.17
N ARG A 147 -2.27 -5.58 -23.42
CA ARG A 147 -3.44 -6.34 -23.86
C ARG A 147 -4.16 -5.71 -25.05
N ARG A 148 -4.00 -4.40 -25.26
CA ARG A 148 -4.51 -3.69 -26.45
C ARG A 148 -3.51 -3.70 -27.63
N GLY A 149 -2.42 -4.46 -27.52
CA GLY A 149 -1.47 -4.70 -28.62
C GLY A 149 -0.35 -3.67 -28.73
N ARG A 150 -0.18 -2.79 -27.73
CA ARG A 150 0.94 -1.85 -27.73
C ARG A 150 2.24 -2.58 -27.41
N SER A 151 3.30 -2.27 -28.14
CA SER A 151 4.66 -2.74 -27.84
C SER A 151 5.53 -1.57 -27.38
N ILE A 152 6.04 -1.66 -26.15
CA ILE A 152 6.81 -0.61 -25.51
C ILE A 152 8.21 -1.14 -25.22
N ALA A 153 9.24 -0.58 -25.87
CA ALA A 153 10.62 -1.02 -25.68
C ALA A 153 11.18 -0.49 -24.35
N CYS A 154 11.85 -1.35 -23.58
CA CYS A 154 12.39 -1.00 -22.27
C CYS A 154 13.58 -1.88 -21.89
N ASP A 155 14.41 -1.37 -20.98
CA ASP A 155 15.58 -2.08 -20.45
C ASP A 155 15.35 -2.56 -19.01
N LEU A 156 14.32 -2.04 -18.36
CA LEU A 156 13.93 -2.32 -16.98
C LEU A 156 12.41 -2.15 -16.85
N VAL A 157 11.79 -3.04 -16.07
CA VAL A 157 10.39 -2.96 -15.66
C VAL A 157 10.32 -2.92 -14.15
N VAL A 158 9.49 -2.05 -13.59
CA VAL A 158 9.14 -2.04 -12.16
C VAL A 158 7.65 -2.30 -12.00
N VAL A 159 7.29 -3.37 -11.31
CA VAL A 159 5.90 -3.77 -11.06
C VAL A 159 5.45 -3.26 -9.70
N GLY A 160 4.39 -2.44 -9.69
CA GLY A 160 3.81 -1.80 -8.51
C GLY A 160 2.28 -1.88 -8.51
N ILE A 161 1.72 -3.10 -8.52
CA ILE A 161 0.28 -3.37 -8.65
C ILE A 161 -0.43 -3.73 -7.33
N GLY A 162 0.22 -3.48 -6.18
CA GLY A 162 -0.29 -3.74 -4.84
C GLY A 162 0.54 -4.73 -4.04
N THR A 163 0.07 -5.09 -2.85
CA THR A 163 0.70 -6.04 -1.91
C THR A 163 -0.27 -7.14 -1.47
N GLU A 164 0.29 -8.32 -1.17
CA GLU A 164 -0.45 -9.44 -0.57
C GLU A 164 -0.03 -9.58 0.90
N PRO A 165 -1.00 -9.65 1.84
CA PRO A 165 -0.70 -9.83 3.24
C PRO A 165 -0.18 -11.26 3.49
N ASN A 166 0.87 -11.38 4.30
CA ASN A 166 1.44 -12.68 4.66
C ASN A 166 0.64 -13.37 5.76
N VAL A 167 -0.34 -14.15 5.34
CA VAL A 167 -1.32 -14.81 6.22
C VAL A 167 -1.05 -16.30 6.44
N GLU A 168 0.06 -16.84 5.94
CA GLU A 168 0.31 -18.29 5.95
C GLU A 168 0.48 -18.86 7.37
N VAL A 169 0.78 -18.01 8.35
CA VAL A 169 0.84 -18.39 9.77
C VAL A 169 -0.51 -18.89 10.28
N MET A 170 -1.61 -18.43 9.68
CA MET A 170 -2.97 -18.79 10.07
C MET A 170 -3.47 -20.08 9.41
N ALA A 171 -2.72 -20.65 8.46
CA ALA A 171 -3.10 -21.87 7.75
C ALA A 171 -4.52 -21.86 7.12
N GLY A 172 -5.03 -20.67 6.77
CA GLY A 172 -6.35 -20.48 6.18
C GLY A 172 -7.49 -20.20 7.18
N GLU A 173 -7.23 -20.28 8.49
CA GLU A 173 -8.23 -19.97 9.53
C GLU A 173 -8.21 -18.48 9.93
N GLY A 174 -9.32 -17.93 10.40
CA GLY A 174 -9.38 -16.55 10.88
C GLY A 174 -9.00 -15.49 9.85
N LEU A 175 -9.20 -15.77 8.56
CA LEU A 175 -8.92 -14.84 7.47
C LEU A 175 -10.18 -14.10 7.03
N ASP A 176 -9.98 -12.98 6.34
CA ASP A 176 -11.02 -12.24 5.63
C ASP A 176 -10.64 -12.03 4.17
N GLU A 177 -11.63 -11.74 3.33
CA GLU A 177 -11.44 -11.45 1.89
C GLU A 177 -11.24 -9.93 1.66
N PRO A 178 -10.39 -9.50 0.70
CA PRO A 178 -9.59 -10.31 -0.24
C PRO A 178 -8.24 -10.78 0.33
N GLY A 179 -8.09 -10.82 1.66
CA GLY A 179 -6.88 -11.22 2.37
C GLY A 179 -6.70 -10.45 3.67
N GLY A 180 -6.03 -11.08 4.63
CA GLY A 180 -5.70 -10.49 5.93
C GLY A 180 -6.20 -11.33 7.10
N ILE A 181 -5.55 -11.17 8.26
CA ILE A 181 -5.94 -11.79 9.53
C ILE A 181 -7.07 -10.97 10.14
N ARG A 182 -8.21 -11.61 10.37
CA ARG A 182 -9.37 -10.97 10.99
C ARG A 182 -9.07 -10.64 12.45
N VAL A 183 -9.32 -9.38 12.82
CA VAL A 183 -9.25 -8.93 14.20
C VAL A 183 -10.46 -8.07 14.57
N ASP A 184 -10.84 -8.13 15.84
CA ASP A 184 -11.88 -7.27 16.41
C ASP A 184 -11.42 -5.80 16.51
N ALA A 185 -12.29 -4.95 17.05
CA ALA A 185 -12.00 -3.53 17.25
C ALA A 185 -10.81 -3.25 18.19
N VAL A 186 -10.36 -4.23 18.98
CA VAL A 186 -9.21 -4.13 19.91
C VAL A 186 -7.96 -4.83 19.32
N LEU A 187 -8.02 -5.24 18.04
CA LEU A 187 -6.97 -5.92 17.30
C LEU A 187 -6.66 -7.35 17.81
N ARG A 188 -7.65 -8.02 18.43
CA ARG A 188 -7.58 -9.43 18.85
C ARG A 188 -8.10 -10.33 17.74
N THR A 189 -7.39 -11.42 17.49
CA THR A 189 -7.96 -12.51 16.66
C THR A 189 -9.00 -13.30 17.45
N GLU A 190 -9.72 -14.20 16.78
CA GLU A 190 -10.59 -15.18 17.46
C GLU A 190 -9.82 -16.16 18.36
N PHE A 191 -8.50 -16.30 18.16
CA PHE A 191 -7.67 -17.22 18.94
C PHE A 191 -7.19 -16.57 20.24
N PRO A 192 -7.32 -17.24 21.40
CA PRO A 192 -6.93 -16.68 22.69
C PRO A 192 -5.46 -16.23 22.73
N ASN A 193 -5.23 -15.00 23.18
CA ASN A 193 -3.90 -14.38 23.30
C ASN A 193 -3.13 -14.26 21.96
N VAL A 194 -3.85 -14.25 20.84
CA VAL A 194 -3.28 -14.00 19.52
C VAL A 194 -3.86 -12.68 18.98
N PHE A 195 -2.97 -11.84 18.45
CA PHE A 195 -3.25 -10.50 17.96
C PHE A 195 -2.60 -10.32 16.59
N ALA A 196 -3.13 -9.42 15.77
CA ALA A 196 -2.51 -9.01 14.52
C ALA A 196 -2.55 -7.48 14.39
N ALA A 197 -1.52 -6.92 13.74
CA ALA A 197 -1.34 -5.49 13.57
C ALA A 197 -0.60 -5.18 12.27
N GLY A 198 -0.81 -3.97 11.74
CA GLY A 198 -0.24 -3.48 10.49
C GLY A 198 -0.93 -4.04 9.25
N ASP A 199 -0.22 -3.99 8.12
CA ASP A 199 -0.70 -4.33 6.76
C ASP A 199 -1.44 -5.70 6.65
N VAL A 200 -1.13 -6.65 7.55
CA VAL A 200 -1.74 -7.99 7.59
C VAL A 200 -3.12 -8.03 8.25
N ALA A 201 -3.49 -7.02 9.06
CA ALA A 201 -4.67 -7.05 9.91
C ALA A 201 -5.90 -6.45 9.23
N THR A 202 -6.94 -7.27 9.04
CA THR A 202 -8.28 -6.80 8.66
C THR A 202 -9.07 -6.59 9.94
N HIS A 203 -9.24 -5.34 10.35
CA HIS A 203 -9.87 -5.00 11.63
C HIS A 203 -11.32 -4.51 11.49
N ASP A 204 -12.12 -4.74 12.52
CA ASP A 204 -13.46 -4.15 12.64
C ASP A 204 -13.35 -2.72 13.21
N HIS A 205 -13.10 -1.74 12.34
CA HIS A 205 -12.91 -0.34 12.73
C HIS A 205 -14.24 0.31 13.17
N PRO A 206 -14.28 1.05 14.29
CA PRO A 206 -15.52 1.68 14.77
C PRO A 206 -16.18 2.65 13.79
N VAL A 207 -15.38 3.36 12.98
CA VAL A 207 -15.87 4.41 12.04
C VAL A 207 -16.02 3.90 10.61
N PHE A 208 -15.18 2.93 10.19
CA PHE A 208 -15.09 2.50 8.80
C PHE A 208 -15.63 1.09 8.57
N GLY A 209 -16.06 0.42 9.65
CA GLY A 209 -16.37 -1.00 9.62
C GLY A 209 -15.12 -1.82 9.31
N LYS A 210 -15.32 -2.96 8.65
CA LYS A 210 -14.23 -3.87 8.32
C LYS A 210 -13.28 -3.25 7.28
N ILE A 211 -12.01 -3.13 7.63
CA ILE A 211 -10.99 -2.54 6.75
C ILE A 211 -9.59 -3.12 7.00
N ARG A 212 -8.72 -3.07 5.99
CA ARG A 212 -7.29 -3.38 6.07
C ARG A 212 -6.50 -2.21 5.52
N VAL A 213 -5.48 -1.77 6.25
CA VAL A 213 -4.76 -0.50 5.97
C VAL A 213 -3.25 -0.74 5.88
N GLU A 214 -2.70 -0.45 4.70
CA GLU A 214 -1.31 -0.76 4.31
C GLU A 214 -0.40 0.48 4.44
N HIS A 215 -0.28 1.03 5.65
CA HIS A 215 0.50 2.25 5.89
C HIS A 215 1.37 2.17 7.14
N PHE A 216 2.55 2.79 7.06
CA PHE A 216 3.55 2.79 8.12
C PHE A 216 3.06 3.36 9.45
N ASP A 217 2.38 4.52 9.43
CA ASP A 217 1.82 5.14 10.64
C ASP A 217 0.76 4.24 11.30
N ASN A 218 -0.10 3.62 10.49
CA ASN A 218 -1.07 2.64 10.95
C ASN A 218 -0.39 1.44 11.62
N ALA A 219 0.67 0.89 11.02
CA ALA A 219 1.41 -0.24 11.58
C ALA A 219 2.06 0.08 12.93
N ILE A 220 2.60 1.29 13.11
CA ILE A 220 3.13 1.74 14.41
C ILE A 220 2.00 1.79 15.44
N LYS A 221 0.93 2.52 15.13
CA LYS A 221 -0.17 2.74 16.07
C LYS A 221 -0.90 1.46 16.43
N MET A 222 -1.11 0.56 15.47
CA MET A 222 -1.68 -0.77 15.75
C MET A 222 -0.75 -1.59 16.65
N GLY A 223 0.57 -1.52 16.46
CA GLY A 223 1.54 -2.19 17.33
C GLY A 223 1.49 -1.68 18.77
N GLU A 224 1.43 -0.37 18.97
CA GLU A 224 1.26 0.26 20.28
C GLU A 224 -0.09 -0.13 20.92
N HIS A 225 -1.16 -0.15 20.13
CA HIS A 225 -2.50 -0.52 20.58
C HIS A 225 -2.56 -1.99 21.02
N VAL A 226 -2.01 -2.91 20.23
CA VAL A 226 -1.92 -4.34 20.58
C VAL A 226 -1.15 -4.54 21.88
N ALA A 227 -0.07 -3.79 22.12
CA ALA A 227 0.65 -3.88 23.39
C ALA A 227 -0.25 -3.50 24.59
N GLY A 228 -1.07 -2.46 24.45
CA GLY A 228 -2.08 -2.12 25.45
C GLY A 228 -3.13 -3.21 25.64
N ALA A 229 -3.61 -3.81 24.55
CA ALA A 229 -4.57 -4.90 24.58
C ALA A 229 -4.01 -6.14 25.30
N MET A 230 -2.74 -6.47 25.08
CA MET A 230 -2.02 -7.53 25.81
C MET A 230 -1.89 -7.26 27.31
N LEU A 231 -1.92 -5.99 27.72
CA LEU A 231 -1.88 -5.55 29.12
C LEU A 231 -3.28 -5.40 29.75
N GLY A 232 -4.34 -5.78 29.03
CA GLY A 232 -5.73 -5.77 29.54
C GLY A 232 -6.56 -4.55 29.16
N SER A 233 -6.11 -3.72 28.22
CA SER A 233 -6.96 -2.68 27.65
C SER A 233 -8.03 -3.30 26.73
N ASP A 234 -9.27 -2.85 26.88
CA ASP A 234 -10.41 -3.17 26.00
C ASP A 234 -10.85 -1.96 25.15
N ALA A 235 -10.07 -0.87 25.15
CA ALA A 235 -10.37 0.29 24.31
C ALA A 235 -10.24 -0.08 22.82
N PRO A 236 -11.16 0.37 21.94
CA PRO A 236 -11.07 0.10 20.52
C PRO A 236 -9.96 0.92 19.84
N PHE A 237 -9.40 0.40 18.76
CA PHE A 237 -8.53 1.11 17.84
C PHE A 237 -9.38 1.92 16.85
N ASP A 238 -9.44 3.23 17.08
CA ASP A 238 -10.28 4.18 16.35
C ASP A 238 -9.45 5.28 15.65
N ASP A 239 -8.21 4.97 15.28
CA ASP A 239 -7.36 5.90 14.52
C ASP A 239 -7.93 6.09 13.10
N PRO A 240 -8.17 7.33 12.63
CA PRO A 240 -8.71 7.57 11.31
C PRO A 240 -7.81 7.16 10.14
N HIS A 241 -6.58 6.72 10.41
CA HIS A 241 -5.51 6.46 9.47
C HIS A 241 -5.02 7.73 8.77
N TRP A 242 -3.70 7.83 8.63
CA TRP A 242 -3.06 8.93 7.93
C TRP A 242 -1.80 8.43 7.23
N PHE A 243 -1.53 8.95 6.04
CA PHE A 243 -0.27 8.72 5.33
C PHE A 243 0.00 9.85 4.33
N TRP A 244 1.15 9.79 3.69
CA TRP A 244 1.55 10.73 2.65
C TRP A 244 2.26 10.00 1.49
N SER A 245 2.43 10.72 0.39
CA SER A 245 3.21 10.31 -0.79
C SER A 245 3.93 11.52 -1.36
N ASP A 246 5.22 11.36 -1.62
CA ASP A 246 6.09 12.41 -2.17
C ASP A 246 6.36 12.13 -3.64
N GLN A 247 5.91 13.02 -4.52
CA GLN A 247 6.08 12.89 -5.96
C GLN A 247 6.66 14.18 -6.51
N TYR A 248 7.95 14.15 -6.86
CA TYR A 248 8.70 15.34 -7.24
C TYR A 248 8.81 16.33 -6.06
N ASP A 249 8.39 17.57 -6.27
CA ASP A 249 8.26 18.62 -5.27
C ASP A 249 6.83 18.70 -4.68
N SER A 250 5.92 17.82 -5.11
CA SER A 250 4.54 17.77 -4.64
C SER A 250 4.36 16.75 -3.52
N GLU A 251 3.69 17.15 -2.43
CA GLU A 251 3.30 16.28 -1.32
C GLU A 251 1.79 16.02 -1.36
N ILE A 252 1.42 14.74 -1.39
CA ILE A 252 0.04 14.29 -1.20
C ILE A 252 -0.10 13.77 0.22
N GLN A 253 -1.06 14.28 0.99
CA GLN A 253 -1.43 13.70 2.28
C GLN A 253 -2.88 13.24 2.28
N MET A 254 -3.17 12.17 3.00
CA MET A 254 -4.51 11.63 3.13
C MET A 254 -4.80 11.24 4.57
N GLY A 255 -6.05 11.45 4.99
CA GLY A 255 -6.57 10.95 6.25
C GLY A 255 -8.00 10.46 6.10
N GLY A 256 -8.36 9.38 6.79
CA GLY A 256 -9.67 8.74 6.65
C GLY A 256 -9.84 7.95 5.36
N VAL A 257 -11.03 7.37 5.20
CA VAL A 257 -11.41 6.55 4.05
C VAL A 257 -12.81 6.94 3.60
N SER A 258 -12.99 7.17 2.31
CA SER A 258 -14.30 7.50 1.71
C SER A 258 -14.71 6.44 0.69
N LEU A 259 -16.00 6.12 0.68
CA LEU A 259 -16.65 5.31 -0.36
C LEU A 259 -17.41 6.19 -1.38
N THR A 260 -17.36 7.51 -1.20
CA THR A 260 -18.03 8.49 -2.05
C THR A 260 -16.99 9.38 -2.73
N ASP A 261 -17.38 9.92 -3.90
CA ASP A 261 -16.66 10.99 -4.59
C ASP A 261 -17.24 12.39 -4.30
N ASP A 262 -18.24 12.51 -3.41
CA ASP A 262 -18.76 13.82 -3.00
C ASP A 262 -17.72 14.51 -2.13
N MET A 263 -17.13 15.56 -2.69
CA MET A 263 -16.06 16.32 -2.06
C MET A 263 -16.36 17.81 -2.02
N VAL A 264 -15.95 18.43 -0.93
CA VAL A 264 -15.79 19.88 -0.80
C VAL A 264 -14.32 20.22 -1.05
N LEU A 265 -14.06 21.08 -2.01
CA LEU A 265 -12.70 21.46 -2.40
C LEU A 265 -12.33 22.84 -1.80
N ARG A 266 -11.30 22.86 -0.96
CA ARG A 266 -10.65 24.09 -0.47
C ARG A 266 -9.36 24.32 -1.24
N GLY A 267 -9.21 25.47 -1.88
CA GLY A 267 -8.10 25.74 -2.79
C GLY A 267 -8.47 25.46 -4.25
N SER A 268 -7.50 25.06 -5.08
CA SER A 268 -7.68 24.91 -6.52
C SER A 268 -6.98 23.67 -7.07
N LEU A 269 -7.72 22.88 -7.87
CA LEU A 269 -7.14 21.78 -8.66
C LEU A 269 -6.20 22.32 -9.75
N ASP A 270 -6.56 23.46 -10.37
CA ASP A 270 -5.79 24.06 -11.46
C ASP A 270 -4.45 24.62 -10.96
N GLU A 271 -4.44 25.20 -9.76
CA GLU A 271 -3.21 25.68 -9.10
C GLU A 271 -2.44 24.54 -8.40
N ARG A 272 -2.95 23.30 -8.47
CA ARG A 272 -2.38 22.10 -7.84
C ARG A 272 -2.12 22.27 -6.34
N ARG A 273 -2.98 23.02 -5.68
CA ARG A 273 -2.83 23.34 -4.27
C ARG A 273 -4.19 23.39 -3.60
N PHE A 274 -4.53 22.31 -2.90
CA PHE A 274 -5.87 22.13 -2.35
C PHE A 274 -5.93 21.11 -1.22
N CYS A 275 -7.05 21.15 -0.50
CA CYS A 275 -7.52 20.07 0.36
C CYS A 275 -8.96 19.72 -0.04
N ALA A 276 -9.20 18.47 -0.41
CA ALA A 276 -10.50 17.91 -0.71
C ALA A 276 -11.02 17.16 0.53
N PHE A 277 -12.24 17.48 0.96
CA PHE A 277 -12.92 16.86 2.09
C PHE A 277 -14.06 15.99 1.56
N PHE A 278 -14.04 14.70 1.87
CA PHE A 278 -15.02 13.73 1.36
C PHE A 278 -16.11 13.51 2.39
N LEU A 279 -17.36 13.73 1.95
CA LEU A 279 -18.54 13.63 2.80
C LEU A 279 -19.38 12.42 2.40
N ASP A 280 -19.94 11.72 3.38
CA ASP A 280 -20.97 10.71 3.11
C ASP A 280 -22.34 11.38 2.80
N PRO A 281 -23.37 10.62 2.39
CA PRO A 281 -24.69 11.20 2.08
C PRO A 281 -25.37 11.91 3.25
N ALA A 282 -24.95 11.67 4.50
CA ALA A 282 -25.43 12.38 5.68
C ALA A 282 -24.63 13.67 5.97
N GLY A 283 -23.62 13.98 5.17
CA GLY A 283 -22.75 15.13 5.34
C GLY A 283 -21.61 14.92 6.34
N VAL A 284 -21.40 13.70 6.83
CA VAL A 284 -20.32 13.37 7.77
C VAL A 284 -18.98 13.35 7.03
N LEU A 285 -17.96 13.96 7.62
CA LEU A 285 -16.60 13.94 7.10
C LEU A 285 -15.96 12.56 7.27
N ARG A 286 -15.70 11.88 6.15
CA ARG A 286 -15.13 10.52 6.14
C ARG A 286 -13.66 10.47 5.78
N ALA A 287 -13.21 11.36 4.90
CA ALA A 287 -11.82 11.44 4.51
C ALA A 287 -11.43 12.87 4.10
N CYS A 288 -10.12 13.09 3.99
CA CYS A 288 -9.56 14.26 3.33
C CYS A 288 -8.31 13.87 2.56
N VAL A 289 -8.08 14.56 1.44
CA VAL A 289 -6.84 14.45 0.65
C VAL A 289 -6.34 15.86 0.37
N SER A 290 -5.07 16.13 0.60
CA SER A 290 -4.41 17.37 0.20
C SER A 290 -3.32 17.15 -0.82
N LEU A 291 -3.15 18.11 -1.72
CA LEU A 291 -1.96 18.32 -2.53
C LEU A 291 -1.36 19.67 -2.12
N ASP A 292 -0.14 19.67 -1.60
CA ASP A 292 0.59 20.87 -1.12
C ASP A 292 -0.22 21.77 -0.17
N TRP A 293 -1.09 21.14 0.62
CA TRP A 293 -1.93 21.76 1.66
C TRP A 293 -1.98 20.92 2.95
N PRO A 294 -0.83 20.64 3.60
CA PRO A 294 -0.76 19.67 4.70
C PRO A 294 -1.46 20.14 5.99
N ARG A 295 -1.66 21.46 6.13
CA ARG A 295 -2.22 22.09 7.35
C ARG A 295 -3.54 21.45 7.79
N ASP A 296 -4.39 21.12 6.83
CA ASP A 296 -5.79 20.78 7.11
C ASP A 296 -6.01 19.28 7.31
N VAL A 297 -5.17 18.40 6.73
CA VAL A 297 -5.31 16.95 6.89
C VAL A 297 -5.23 16.52 8.36
N ARG A 298 -4.17 16.93 9.07
CA ARG A 298 -4.05 16.60 10.51
C ARG A 298 -5.15 17.21 11.37
N ARG A 299 -5.73 18.35 10.95
CA ARG A 299 -6.84 19.00 11.68
C ARG A 299 -8.18 18.35 11.40
N ALA A 300 -8.32 17.63 10.28
CA ALA A 300 -9.51 16.88 9.93
C ALA A 300 -9.61 15.53 10.65
N LEU A 301 -8.49 14.90 11.04
CA LEU A 301 -8.51 13.57 11.69
C LEU A 301 -9.45 13.51 12.92
N PRO A 302 -9.45 14.46 13.87
CA PRO A 302 -10.37 14.42 15.01
C PRO A 302 -11.84 14.58 14.64
N LEU A 303 -12.13 15.24 13.50
CA LEU A 303 -13.49 15.39 12.97
C LEU A 303 -13.95 14.07 12.33
N ILE A 304 -13.07 13.42 11.56
CA ILE A 304 -13.32 12.10 10.96
C ILE A 304 -13.56 11.06 12.04
N ARG A 305 -12.68 11.01 13.06
CA ARG A 305 -12.81 10.09 14.21
C ARG A 305 -14.14 10.20 14.92
N ARG A 306 -14.70 11.41 15.00
CA ARG A 306 -15.95 11.71 15.71
C ARG A 306 -17.17 11.76 14.80
N GLU A 307 -17.01 11.42 13.53
CA GLU A 307 -18.11 11.43 12.56
C GLU A 307 -18.84 12.78 12.51
N VAL A 308 -18.08 13.88 12.57
CA VAL A 308 -18.65 15.24 12.53
C VAL A 308 -19.23 15.51 11.14
N ALA A 309 -20.41 16.13 11.10
CA ALA A 309 -21.02 16.68 9.89
C ALA A 309 -20.81 18.21 9.84
N PRO A 310 -19.65 18.70 9.37
CA PRO A 310 -19.36 20.13 9.31
C PRO A 310 -20.18 20.83 8.23
N ASP A 311 -20.41 22.13 8.41
CA ASP A 311 -20.96 22.98 7.34
C ASP A 311 -20.01 22.98 6.14
N ARG A 312 -20.56 22.71 4.95
CA ARG A 312 -19.82 22.73 3.69
C ARG A 312 -19.21 24.11 3.41
N ALA A 313 -19.91 25.20 3.75
CA ALA A 313 -19.38 26.55 3.56
C ALA A 313 -18.12 26.79 4.41
N ALA A 314 -18.11 26.27 5.65
CA ALA A 314 -16.95 26.33 6.53
C ALA A 314 -15.78 25.50 5.99
N LEU A 315 -16.04 24.33 5.40
CA LEU A 315 -15.01 23.52 4.74
C LEU A 315 -14.42 24.21 3.50
N LEU A 316 -15.20 24.99 2.74
CA LEU A 316 -14.70 25.74 1.59
C LEU A 316 -13.76 26.89 1.97
N ASP A 317 -14.03 27.57 3.08
CA ASP A 317 -13.30 28.79 3.46
C ASP A 317 -11.89 28.47 4.01
N PRO A 318 -10.80 28.89 3.33
CA PRO A 318 -9.44 28.65 3.80
C PRO A 318 -9.07 29.40 5.09
N GLY A 319 -9.86 30.41 5.48
CA GLY A 319 -9.74 31.16 6.73
C GLY A 319 -10.31 30.44 7.95
N VAL A 320 -11.18 29.43 7.75
CA VAL A 320 -11.75 28.65 8.85
C VAL A 320 -10.75 27.63 9.37
N ASP A 321 -10.49 27.71 10.67
CA ASP A 321 -9.71 26.70 11.38
C ASP A 321 -10.59 25.47 11.68
N LEU A 322 -10.31 24.35 11.02
CA LEU A 322 -11.08 23.10 11.18
C LEU A 322 -11.24 22.63 12.64
N ARG A 323 -10.33 23.02 13.53
CA ARG A 323 -10.42 22.69 14.97
C ARG A 323 -11.63 23.30 15.65
N THR A 324 -12.18 24.40 15.13
CA THR A 324 -13.39 25.04 15.68
C THR A 324 -14.67 24.36 15.22
N LEU A 325 -14.57 23.42 14.28
CA LEU A 325 -15.70 22.62 13.81
C LEU A 325 -15.91 21.35 14.64
N ASP A 326 -14.99 21.05 15.57
CA ASP A 326 -15.07 19.91 16.47
C ASP A 326 -16.04 20.25 17.63
N PRO A 327 -17.20 19.59 17.74
CA PRO A 327 -18.16 19.86 18.81
C PRO A 327 -17.58 19.61 20.21
N ALA A 328 -16.54 18.77 20.34
CA ALA A 328 -15.87 18.52 21.62
C ALA A 328 -14.92 19.66 22.05
N ARG A 329 -14.70 20.66 21.18
CA ARG A 329 -13.89 21.87 21.44
C ARG A 329 -14.74 23.14 21.52
N ALA A 330 -16.04 23.04 21.27
CA ALA A 330 -17.00 24.13 21.36
C ALA A 330 -17.40 24.44 22.81
#